data_AF-A0A915MC05-F1
#
_entry.id   AF-A0A915MC05-F1
#
_cell.length_a   1.000
_cell.length_b   1.000
_cell.length_c   1.000
_cell.angle_alpha   90.00
_cell.angle_beta   90.00
_cell.angle_gamma   90.00
#
_symmetry.space_group_name_H-M   'P 1'
#
loop_
_entity.id
_entity.type
_entity.pdbx_description
1 polymer ?
#
loop_
_entity_poly.entity_id
_entity_poly.type
_entity_poly.pdbx_seq_one_letter_code
_entity_poly.pdbx_strand_id
1 'polypeptide(L)'
;MILELKIVFRRASNDTYSEDTDEHKGTNMLIMADENFTNIEATRIGSIGDGSRGFSAFQFLPGSDDQFIVALKSEERDGKAVASYLFDAVSSVDSEDETDDSVELASVDPLVCSVVATEVVEVSD
;
A
#
# COMPACT_ATOMS: atom_id res chain seq x y z
N MET A 1 -22.12 7.27 5.88
CA MET A 1 -20.71 7.33 5.44
C MET A 1 -20.36 8.80 5.29
N ILE A 2 -19.50 9.31 6.16
CA ILE A 2 -18.74 10.53 5.86
C ILE A 2 -17.65 10.05 4.89
N LEU A 3 -17.56 10.65 3.71
CA LEU A 3 -16.57 10.26 2.71
C LEU A 3 -15.22 10.82 3.15
N GLU A 4 -14.43 10.01 3.84
CA GLU A 4 -13.02 10.28 4.06
C GLU A 4 -12.21 9.65 2.94
N LEU A 5 -11.45 10.47 2.22
CA LEU A 5 -10.55 10.03 1.17
C LEU A 5 -9.32 9.39 1.82
N LYS A 6 -9.01 8.14 1.45
CA LYS A 6 -7.77 7.46 1.87
C LYS A 6 -6.89 7.20 0.65
N ILE A 7 -5.60 7.54 0.74
CA ILE A 7 -4.62 7.43 -0.35
C ILE A 7 -3.35 6.77 0.18
N VAL A 8 -2.90 5.72 -0.51
CA VAL A 8 -1.55 5.14 -0.34
C VAL A 8 -0.65 5.61 -1.47
N PHE A 9 0.62 5.84 -1.16
CA PHE A 9 1.59 6.30 -2.15
C PHE A 9 2.56 5.19 -2.51
N ARG A 10 2.93 5.12 -3.79
CA ARG A 10 3.97 4.22 -4.24
C ARG A 10 5.34 4.67 -3.77
N ARG A 11 5.62 5.97 -3.89
CA ARG A 11 6.91 6.59 -3.59
C ARG A 11 6.74 7.85 -2.74
N ALA A 12 7.69 8.12 -1.85
CA ALA A 12 7.79 9.39 -1.15
C ALA A 12 9.26 9.74 -0.86
N SER A 13 9.65 10.99 -1.12
CA SER A 13 11.03 11.46 -0.91
C SER A 13 11.06 12.97 -0.70
N ASN A 14 12.00 13.43 0.12
CA ASN A 14 12.36 14.85 0.23
C ASN A 14 13.47 15.24 -0.77
N ASP A 15 14.12 14.26 -1.40
CA ASP A 15 15.18 14.47 -2.38
C ASP A 15 14.59 14.76 -3.77
N THR A 16 15.38 15.40 -4.63
CA THR A 16 15.01 15.54 -6.05
C THR A 16 14.93 14.18 -6.72
N TYR A 17 13.92 13.97 -7.56
CA TYR A 17 13.71 12.72 -8.28
C TYR A 17 14.93 12.33 -9.12
N SER A 18 15.33 11.07 -9.02
CA SER A 18 16.23 10.40 -9.95
C SER A 18 15.83 8.93 -10.08
N GLU A 19 15.93 8.40 -11.30
CA GLU A 19 15.49 7.04 -11.63
C GLU A 19 16.21 5.99 -10.77
N ASP A 20 17.54 6.12 -10.63
CA ASP A 20 18.37 5.22 -9.83
C ASP A 20 17.94 5.15 -8.35
N THR A 21 17.51 6.28 -7.77
CA THR A 21 17.12 6.33 -6.36
C THR A 21 15.65 6.02 -6.13
N ASP A 22 14.79 6.29 -7.12
CA ASP A 22 13.33 6.17 -6.99
C ASP A 22 12.90 4.74 -6.64
N GLU A 23 13.61 3.74 -7.18
CA GLU A 23 13.37 2.32 -6.89
C GLU A 23 13.39 2.01 -5.38
N HIS A 24 14.14 2.81 -4.60
CA HIS A 24 14.31 2.68 -3.16
C HIS A 24 13.50 3.71 -2.36
N LYS A 25 12.58 4.44 -2.99
CA LYS A 25 11.72 5.45 -2.34
C LYS A 25 10.32 4.94 -2.02
N GLY A 26 10.13 3.62 -1.94
CA GLY A 26 8.91 3.00 -1.43
C GLY A 26 8.50 3.59 -0.08
N THR A 27 7.19 3.71 0.18
CA THR A 27 6.70 4.36 1.39
C THR A 27 5.60 3.55 2.05
N ASN A 28 5.46 3.75 3.36
CA ASN A 28 4.39 3.21 4.19
C ASN A 28 3.35 4.27 4.57
N MET A 29 3.31 5.40 3.86
CA MET A 29 2.43 6.53 4.17
C MET A 29 1.01 6.30 3.65
N LEU A 30 0.05 6.48 4.56
CA LEU A 30 -1.38 6.56 4.29
C LEU A 30 -1.83 8.01 4.59
N ILE A 31 -2.42 8.66 3.60
CA ILE A 31 -3.03 9.98 3.78
C ILE A 31 -4.54 9.84 3.86
N MET A 32 -5.12 10.47 4.87
CA MET A 32 -6.56 10.61 5.05
C MET A 32 -6.92 12.08 4.90
N ALA A 33 -7.99 12.37 4.15
CA ALA A 33 -8.47 13.72 3.97
C ALA A 33 -9.99 13.76 4.01
N ASP A 34 -10.55 14.84 4.55
CA ASP A 34 -11.97 15.14 4.37
C ASP A 34 -12.29 15.48 2.90
N GLU A 35 -13.57 15.45 2.55
CA GLU A 35 -14.06 15.72 1.19
C GLU A 35 -13.66 17.10 0.63
N ASN A 36 -13.32 18.04 1.52
CA ASN A 36 -12.94 19.41 1.17
C ASN A 36 -11.43 19.65 1.27
N PHE A 37 -10.64 18.60 1.55
CA PHE A 37 -9.20 18.67 1.82
C PHE A 37 -8.81 19.74 2.86
N THR A 38 -9.70 20.02 3.81
CA THR A 38 -9.46 21.02 4.87
C THR A 38 -8.72 20.39 6.05
N ASN A 39 -9.07 19.16 6.39
CA ASN A 39 -8.33 18.33 7.33
C ASN A 39 -7.62 17.22 6.56
N ILE A 40 -6.30 17.16 6.67
CA ILE A 40 -5.44 16.16 6.06
C ILE A 40 -4.55 15.58 7.15
N GLU A 41 -4.61 14.27 7.31
CA GLU A 41 -3.78 13.52 8.25
C GLU A 41 -2.90 12.55 7.47
N ALA A 42 -1.64 12.44 7.89
CA ALA A 42 -0.70 11.47 7.35
C ALA A 42 -0.28 10.52 8.46
N THR A 43 -0.56 9.24 8.27
CA THR A 43 -0.19 8.14 9.17
C THR A 43 0.73 7.16 8.44
N ARG A 44 1.39 6.28 9.18
CA ARG A 44 2.26 5.22 8.64
C ARG A 44 1.69 3.86 9.00
N ILE A 45 1.65 2.98 7.99
CA ILE A 45 1.07 1.63 8.10
C ILE A 45 2.12 0.55 7.77
N GLY A 46 2.42 -0.30 8.74
CA GLY A 46 3.51 -1.27 8.68
C GLY A 46 4.90 -0.65 8.54
N SER A 47 5.88 -1.48 8.21
CA SER A 47 7.27 -1.06 7.99
C SER A 47 7.55 -0.69 6.53
N ILE A 48 8.52 0.23 6.34
CA ILE A 48 9.04 0.61 5.02
C ILE A 48 10.04 -0.41 4.47
N GLY A 49 10.57 -1.29 5.33
CA GLY A 49 11.63 -2.24 4.96
C GLY A 49 12.88 -1.54 4.42
N ASP A 50 13.39 -2.02 3.28
CA ASP A 50 14.52 -1.42 2.57
C ASP A 50 14.11 -0.31 1.56
N GLY A 51 12.81 0.01 1.48
CA GLY A 51 12.27 1.01 0.56
C GLY A 51 12.11 0.54 -0.89
N SER A 52 12.44 -0.70 -1.23
CA SER A 52 12.30 -1.23 -2.60
C SER A 52 10.84 -1.45 -3.02
N ARG A 53 9.96 -1.67 -2.03
CA ARG A 53 8.55 -2.01 -2.20
C ARG A 53 7.66 -0.77 -2.07
N GLY A 54 6.81 -0.52 -3.06
CA GLY A 54 5.84 0.58 -3.05
C GLY A 54 4.41 0.10 -3.26
N PHE A 55 3.44 0.74 -2.62
CA PHE A 55 2.02 0.42 -2.84
C PHE A 55 1.62 0.62 -4.31
N SER A 56 0.89 -0.35 -4.87
CA SER A 56 0.40 -0.33 -6.25
C SER A 56 -1.12 -0.35 -6.36
N ALA A 57 -1.83 -0.89 -5.37
CA ALA A 57 -3.28 -0.90 -5.29
C ALA A 57 -3.72 -1.17 -3.84
N PHE A 58 -4.94 -0.76 -3.47
CA PHE A 58 -5.53 -1.11 -2.17
C PHE A 58 -7.05 -1.11 -2.22
N GLN A 59 -7.66 -1.81 -1.27
CA GLN A 59 -9.11 -1.85 -1.06
C GLN A 59 -9.42 -2.00 0.44
N PHE A 60 -10.58 -1.50 0.88
CA PHE A 60 -11.14 -1.88 2.18
C PHE A 60 -11.68 -3.29 2.14
N LEU A 61 -11.44 -4.05 3.21
CA LEU A 61 -12.02 -5.38 3.35
C LEU A 61 -13.54 -5.26 3.54
N PRO A 62 -14.38 -5.85 2.68
CA PRO A 62 -15.83 -5.77 2.82
C PRO A 62 -16.32 -6.33 4.18
N GLY A 63 -17.28 -5.64 4.81
CA GLY A 63 -17.81 -6.05 6.10
C GLY A 63 -16.91 -5.77 7.30
N SER A 64 -15.82 -5.01 7.10
CA SER A 64 -14.90 -4.58 8.17
C SER A 64 -15.14 -3.16 8.69
N ASP A 65 -16.24 -2.50 8.28
CA ASP A 65 -16.53 -1.10 8.59
C ASP A 65 -15.36 -0.15 8.26
N ASP A 66 -14.70 -0.38 7.12
CA ASP A 66 -13.53 0.34 6.60
C ASP A 66 -12.32 0.38 7.56
N GLN A 67 -12.27 -0.53 8.54
CA GLN A 67 -11.20 -0.62 9.53
C GLN A 67 -9.96 -1.36 9.02
N PHE A 68 -10.12 -2.24 8.04
CA PHE A 68 -9.04 -3.04 7.48
C PHE A 68 -8.86 -2.74 6.00
N ILE A 69 -7.60 -2.60 5.60
CA ILE A 69 -7.22 -2.51 4.19
C ILE A 69 -6.44 -3.75 3.80
N VAL A 70 -6.61 -4.14 2.54
CA VAL A 70 -5.74 -5.08 1.83
C VAL A 70 -5.12 -4.31 0.68
N ALA A 71 -3.80 -4.38 0.57
CA ALA A 71 -3.03 -3.65 -0.42
C ALA A 71 -2.04 -4.56 -1.14
N LEU A 72 -1.67 -4.15 -2.34
CA LEU A 72 -0.57 -4.72 -3.10
C LEU A 72 0.62 -3.78 -3.01
N LYS A 73 1.80 -4.34 -2.79
CA LYS A 73 3.08 -3.67 -2.99
C LYS A 73 3.79 -4.30 -4.18
N SER A 74 4.39 -3.50 -5.05
CA SER A 74 5.28 -3.98 -6.11
C SER A 74 6.72 -3.63 -5.82
N GLU A 75 7.63 -4.51 -6.21
CA GLU A 75 9.07 -4.30 -6.18
C GLU A 75 9.59 -4.21 -7.61
N GLU A 76 10.42 -3.20 -7.84
CA GLU A 76 11.10 -2.98 -9.11
C GLU A 76 12.61 -3.00 -8.88
N ARG A 77 13.32 -3.55 -9.86
CA ARG A 77 14.78 -3.56 -9.89
C ARG A 77 15.28 -3.33 -11.30
N ASP A 78 16.10 -2.31 -11.49
CA ASP A 78 16.63 -1.91 -12.80
C ASP A 78 15.51 -1.69 -13.84
N GLY A 79 14.43 -1.03 -13.44
CA GLY A 79 13.25 -0.69 -14.24
C GLY A 79 12.33 -1.88 -14.55
N LYS A 80 12.51 -3.03 -13.89
CA LYS A 80 11.72 -4.24 -14.13
C LYS A 80 10.96 -4.65 -12.88
N ALA A 81 9.67 -4.96 -13.05
CA ALA A 81 8.88 -5.60 -12.01
C ALA A 81 9.48 -6.97 -11.68
N VAL A 82 9.81 -7.18 -10.40
CA VAL A 82 10.43 -8.43 -9.92
C VAL A 82 9.49 -9.26 -9.06
N ALA A 83 8.66 -8.62 -8.24
CA ALA A 83 7.75 -9.29 -7.33
C ALA A 83 6.57 -8.39 -6.96
N SER A 84 5.48 -9.05 -6.54
CA SER A 84 4.30 -8.43 -5.97
C SER A 84 3.99 -9.07 -4.63
N TYR A 85 3.58 -8.26 -3.68
CA TYR A 85 3.36 -8.64 -2.30
C TYR A 85 1.98 -8.23 -1.83
N LEU A 86 1.36 -9.08 -1.02
CA LEU A 86 0.13 -8.79 -0.29
C LEU A 86 0.47 -8.17 1.06
N PHE A 87 -0.20 -7.08 1.39
CA PHE A 87 -0.07 -6.38 2.66
C PHE A 87 -1.46 -6.14 3.24
N ASP A 88 -1.66 -6.41 4.51
CA ASP A 88 -2.87 -6.05 5.25
C ASP A 88 -2.53 -5.15 6.44
N ALA A 89 -3.43 -4.22 6.76
CA ALA A 89 -3.26 -3.34 7.91
C ALA A 89 -4.60 -2.84 8.44
N VAL A 90 -4.57 -2.41 9.71
CA VAL A 90 -5.65 -1.62 10.30
C VAL A 90 -5.50 -0.17 9.84
N SER A 91 -6.55 0.40 9.25
CA SER A 91 -6.53 1.71 8.59
C SER A 91 -6.30 2.91 9.52
N SER A 92 -6.50 2.72 10.82
CA SER A 92 -6.44 3.76 11.85
C SER A 92 -5.26 3.60 12.82
N VAL A 93 -4.38 2.62 12.58
CA VAL A 93 -3.27 2.32 13.49
C VAL A 93 -1.98 2.91 12.95
N ASP A 94 -1.38 3.80 13.74
CA ASP A 94 0.05 4.07 13.68
C ASP A 94 0.77 2.83 14.23
N SER A 95 1.17 1.92 13.34
CA SER A 95 1.90 0.72 13.75
C SER A 95 3.38 1.06 13.88
N GLU A 96 3.93 0.91 15.08
CA GLU A 96 5.38 0.87 15.33
C GLU A 96 5.97 -0.52 15.01
N ASP A 97 5.25 -1.35 14.25
CA ASP A 97 5.71 -2.68 13.90
C ASP A 97 6.82 -2.57 12.85
N GLU A 98 8.02 -2.98 13.24
CA GLU A 98 9.25 -2.78 12.47
C GLU A 98 9.43 -3.84 11.36
N THR A 99 8.62 -4.91 11.36
CA THR A 99 8.68 -5.96 10.34
C THR A 99 7.70 -5.71 9.19
N ASP A 100 8.21 -5.84 7.97
CA ASP A 100 7.37 -5.85 6.77
C ASP A 100 6.79 -7.26 6.59
N ASP A 101 5.60 -7.49 7.16
CA ASP A 101 4.91 -8.79 7.13
C ASP A 101 4.24 -9.07 5.77
N SER A 102 4.60 -8.30 4.73
CA SER A 102 4.09 -8.49 3.37
C SER A 102 4.46 -9.89 2.83
N VAL A 103 3.47 -10.60 2.32
CA VAL A 103 3.62 -11.96 1.78
C VAL A 103 3.75 -11.90 0.27
N GLU A 104 4.80 -12.50 -0.30
CA GLU A 104 4.96 -12.56 -1.76
C GLU A 104 3.82 -13.35 -2.41
N LEU A 105 3.15 -12.77 -3.39
CA LEU A 105 1.97 -13.38 -4.03
C LEU A 105 2.28 -14.75 -4.66
N ALA A 106 3.51 -14.96 -5.13
CA ALA A 106 3.93 -16.25 -5.69
C ALA A 106 3.96 -17.40 -4.67
N SER A 107 3.96 -17.08 -3.38
CA SER A 107 3.92 -18.04 -2.26
C SER A 107 2.50 -18.31 -1.74
N VAL A 108 1.52 -17.54 -2.19
CA VAL A 108 0.11 -17.64 -1.76
C VAL A 108 -0.62 -18.69 -2.61
N ASP A 109 -1.58 -19.39 -2.01
CA ASP A 109 -2.43 -20.34 -2.75
C ASP A 109 -3.11 -19.63 -3.94
N PRO A 110 -3.07 -20.20 -5.16
CA PRO A 110 -3.62 -19.56 -6.36
C PRO A 110 -5.11 -19.19 -6.24
N LEU A 111 -5.91 -19.94 -5.48
CA LEU A 111 -7.32 -19.60 -5.24
C LEU A 111 -7.42 -18.33 -4.39
N VAL A 112 -6.62 -18.22 -3.33
CA VAL A 112 -6.57 -17.01 -2.49
C VAL A 112 -6.08 -15.82 -3.30
N CYS A 113 -5.02 -16.01 -4.09
CA CYS A 113 -4.50 -14.97 -4.97
C CYS A 113 -5.52 -14.51 -6.01
N SER A 114 -6.34 -15.42 -6.55
CA SER A 114 -7.41 -15.08 -7.50
C SER A 114 -8.50 -14.21 -6.88
N VAL A 115 -8.88 -14.47 -5.62
CA VAL A 115 -9.89 -13.67 -4.90
C VAL A 115 -9.34 -12.27 -4.63
N VAL A 116 -8.12 -12.17 -4.11
CA VAL A 116 -7.46 -10.89 -3.84
C VAL A 116 -7.26 -10.08 -5.12
N ALA A 117 -6.83 -10.72 -6.20
CA ALA A 117 -6.66 -10.06 -7.50
C ALA A 117 -8.00 -9.54 -8.04
N THR A 118 -9.07 -10.33 -7.98
CA THR A 118 -10.39 -9.86 -8.41
C THR A 118 -10.88 -8.68 -7.58
N GLU A 119 -10.67 -8.67 -6.27
CA GLU A 119 -11.18 -7.58 -5.43
C GLU A 119 -10.33 -6.30 -5.49
N VAL A 120 -9.00 -6.41 -5.60
CA VAL A 120 -8.09 -5.24 -5.56
C VAL A 120 -7.76 -4.70 -6.96
N VAL A 121 -7.78 -5.54 -8.01
CA VAL A 121 -7.41 -5.14 -9.38
C VAL A 121 -8.61 -4.64 -10.18
N GLU A 122 -9.83 -5.17 -9.98
CA GLU A 122 -11.01 -4.75 -10.76
C GLU A 122 -11.49 -3.30 -10.47
N VAL A 123 -10.90 -2.62 -9.49
CA VAL A 123 -11.21 -1.21 -9.17
C VAL A 123 -10.21 -0.24 -9.83
N SER A 124 -9.16 -0.75 -10.49
CA SER A 124 -8.05 0.06 -11.02
C SER A 124 -8.09 0.38 -12.53
N ASP A 125 -9.19 0.09 -13.24
CA ASP A 125 -9.44 0.49 -14.64
C ASP A 125 -10.67 1.41 -14.79
#